data_AF-A0A6G1S0Z3-F1
#
_entry.id   AF-A0A6G1S0Z3-F1
#
_cell.length_a   1.000
_cell.length_b   1.000
_cell.length_c   1.000
_cell.angle_alpha   90.00
_cell.angle_beta   90.00
_cell.angle_gamma   90.00
#
_symmetry.space_group_name_H-M   'P 1'
#
loop_
_entity.id
_entity.type
_entity.pdbx_description
1 polymer ?
#
loop_
_entity_poly.entity_id
_entity_poly.type
_entity_poly.pdbx_seq_one_letter_code
_entity_poly.pdbx_strand_id
1 'polypeptide(L)'
;IDYKYDPTFPTRGLVFDALYGNLLKVDSHGNLLVCAHGFRFLKGAEILHYYPNKFIQRDDMKRFHILNTLFNLTEAYLYACLVDFFTNCSRYVNCDTGYKHG
;
A
#
# COMPACT_ATOMS: atom_id res chain seq x y z
N ILE A 1 -3.93 20.15 5.54
CA ILE A 1 -3.97 18.88 4.77
C ILE A 1 -4.96 19.13 3.65
N ASP A 2 -4.49 19.24 2.41
CA ASP A 2 -5.34 19.56 1.25
C ASP A 2 -5.48 18.31 0.36
N TYR A 3 -5.90 17.20 0.96
CA TYR A 3 -6.22 15.98 0.22
C TYR A 3 -7.71 15.96 -0.10
N LYS A 4 -8.01 15.94 -1.40
CA LYS A 4 -9.35 15.68 -1.92
C LYS A 4 -9.43 14.22 -2.35
N TYR A 5 -10.54 13.58 -2.04
CA TYR A 5 -10.78 12.20 -2.44
C TYR A 5 -10.84 12.08 -3.96
N ASP A 6 -9.96 11.26 -4.54
CA ASP A 6 -9.99 10.91 -5.97
C ASP A 6 -10.57 9.49 -6.13
N PRO A 7 -11.81 9.36 -6.64
CA PRO A 7 -12.45 8.06 -6.80
C PRO A 7 -11.81 7.20 -7.90
N THR A 8 -10.91 7.75 -8.72
CA THR A 8 -10.29 7.00 -9.83
C THR A 8 -9.13 6.10 -9.38
N PHE A 9 -8.59 6.33 -8.18
CA PHE A 9 -7.47 5.57 -7.64
C PHE A 9 -7.88 4.26 -6.94
N PRO A 10 -8.71 4.26 -5.87
CA PRO A 10 -8.95 3.04 -5.11
C PRO A 10 -9.88 2.09 -5.88
N THR A 11 -9.51 0.81 -5.88
CA THR A 11 -10.39 -0.28 -6.34
C THR A 11 -10.75 -1.16 -5.15
N ARG A 12 -11.95 -1.75 -5.14
CA ARG A 12 -12.36 -2.71 -4.10
C ARG A 12 -11.50 -3.97 -4.16
N GLY A 13 -11.20 -4.55 -2.99
CA GLY A 13 -10.47 -5.81 -2.88
C GLY A 13 -8.94 -5.66 -2.90
N LEU A 14 -8.45 -4.45 -2.60
CA LEU A 14 -7.03 -4.24 -2.32
C LEU A 14 -6.66 -4.85 -0.97
N VAL A 15 -5.38 -5.14 -0.81
CA VAL A 15 -4.77 -5.56 0.46
C VAL A 15 -3.76 -4.50 0.86
N PHE A 16 -3.89 -3.96 2.06
CA PHE A 16 -2.89 -3.06 2.65
C PHE A 16 -1.88 -3.88 3.45
N ASP A 17 -0.59 -3.76 3.11
CA ASP A 17 0.51 -4.33 3.88
C ASP A 17 0.98 -3.34 4.95
N ALA A 18 0.61 -3.59 6.20
CA ALA A 18 0.94 -2.74 7.33
C ALA A 18 2.44 -2.70 7.66
N LEU A 19 3.24 -3.65 7.17
CA LEU A 19 4.68 -3.66 7.41
C LEU A 19 5.42 -2.66 6.52
N TYR A 20 5.07 -2.63 5.23
CA TYR A 20 5.78 -1.84 4.22
C TYR A 20 4.98 -0.64 3.69
N GLY A 21 3.71 -0.50 4.08
CA GLY A 21 2.84 0.59 3.63
C GLY A 21 2.43 0.49 2.16
N ASN A 22 2.39 -0.73 1.60
CA ASN A 22 2.02 -0.94 0.19
C ASN A 22 0.55 -1.32 0.05
N LEU A 23 -0.10 -0.80 -0.98
CA LEU A 23 -1.39 -1.29 -1.47
C LEU A 23 -1.15 -2.33 -2.56
N LEU A 24 -1.71 -3.52 -2.35
CA LEU A 24 -1.51 -4.68 -3.19
C LEU A 24 -2.82 -5.09 -3.85
N LYS A 25 -2.75 -5.42 -5.14
CA LYS A 25 -3.77 -6.22 -5.81
C LYS A 25 -3.23 -7.61 -6.03
N VAL A 26 -3.99 -8.61 -5.62
CA VAL A 26 -3.55 -10.00 -5.61
C VAL A 26 -4.62 -10.90 -6.22
N ASP A 27 -4.23 -12.06 -6.76
CA ASP A 27 -5.12 -13.03 -7.41
C ASP A 27 -5.98 -13.83 -6.40
N SER A 28 -6.27 -15.12 -6.57
CA SER A 28 -6.88 -15.95 -5.50
C SER A 28 -5.85 -16.67 -4.62
N HIS A 29 -4.63 -16.85 -5.12
CA HIS A 29 -3.61 -17.69 -4.49
C HIS A 29 -2.68 -16.92 -3.58
N GLY A 30 -2.47 -15.64 -3.82
CA GLY A 30 -1.53 -14.79 -3.06
C GLY A 30 -0.59 -14.00 -3.95
N ASN A 31 -0.63 -14.22 -5.26
CA ASN A 31 0.32 -13.64 -6.18
C ASN A 31 0.00 -12.18 -6.44
N LEU A 32 1.03 -11.34 -6.47
CA LEU A 32 0.94 -9.92 -6.73
C LEU A 32 0.65 -9.66 -8.21
N LEU A 33 -0.44 -8.93 -8.44
CA LEU A 33 -0.82 -8.39 -9.74
C LEU A 33 -0.36 -6.93 -9.87
N VAL A 34 -0.55 -6.14 -8.80
CA VAL A 34 -0.20 -4.72 -8.74
C VAL A 34 0.32 -4.40 -7.33
N CYS A 35 1.30 -3.50 -7.25
CA CYS A 35 1.79 -2.95 -5.99
C CYS A 35 1.95 -1.43 -6.14
N ALA A 36 1.40 -0.67 -5.20
CA ALA A 36 1.57 0.77 -5.11
C ALA A 36 2.11 1.16 -3.73
N HIS A 37 3.10 2.05 -3.71
CA HIS A 37 3.62 2.70 -2.51
C HIS A 37 3.21 4.17 -2.57
N GLY A 38 2.23 4.57 -1.75
CA GLY A 38 1.53 5.84 -1.95
C GLY A 38 0.78 5.84 -3.28
N PHE A 39 0.99 6.87 -4.10
CA PHE A 39 0.45 6.93 -5.47
C PHE A 39 1.38 6.35 -6.53
N ARG A 40 2.56 5.86 -6.14
CA ARG A 40 3.57 5.34 -7.08
C ARG A 40 3.40 3.83 -7.26
N PHE A 41 3.09 3.42 -8.49
CA PHE A 41 3.08 2.00 -8.86
C PHE A 41 4.51 1.46 -8.96
N LEU A 42 4.81 0.38 -8.23
CA LEU A 42 6.12 -0.24 -8.21
C LEU A 42 6.30 -1.14 -9.44
N LYS A 43 7.51 -1.12 -10.02
CA LYS A 43 7.88 -2.04 -11.10
C LYS A 43 8.30 -3.40 -10.54
N GLY A 44 8.30 -4.42 -11.40
CA GLY A 44 8.61 -5.80 -10.99
C GLY A 44 9.92 -5.97 -10.20
N ALA A 45 10.99 -5.24 -10.54
CA ALA A 45 12.26 -5.31 -9.80
C ALA A 45 12.16 -4.72 -8.39
N GLU A 46 11.40 -3.63 -8.22
CA GLU A 46 11.16 -3.02 -6.91
C GLU A 46 10.23 -3.90 -6.06
N ILE A 47 9.23 -4.53 -6.68
CA ILE A 47 8.34 -5.49 -6.02
C ILE A 47 9.15 -6.64 -5.43
N LEU A 48 10.17 -7.14 -6.14
CA LEU A 48 11.01 -8.24 -5.66
C LEU A 48 11.82 -7.89 -4.40
N HIS A 49 12.10 -6.60 -4.16
CA HIS A 49 12.76 -6.17 -2.93
C HIS A 49 11.87 -6.39 -1.70
N TYR A 50 10.58 -6.07 -1.81
CA TYR A 50 9.60 -6.24 -0.73
C TYR A 50 9.01 -7.66 -0.67
N TYR A 51 8.80 -8.27 -1.84
CA TYR A 51 8.11 -9.55 -2.03
C TYR A 51 8.94 -10.43 -2.98
N PRO A 52 9.99 -11.11 -2.50
CA PRO A 52 10.90 -11.89 -3.36
C PRO A 52 10.20 -12.96 -4.21
N ASN A 53 9.14 -13.57 -3.68
CA ASN A 53 8.35 -14.58 -4.40
C ASN A 53 7.12 -14.00 -5.12
N LYS A 54 6.97 -12.67 -5.15
CA LYS A 54 5.76 -11.96 -5.63
C LYS A 54 4.47 -12.54 -5.05
N PHE A 55 4.51 -12.92 -3.78
CA PHE A 55 3.45 -13.65 -3.09
C PHE A 55 3.28 -13.11 -1.67
N ILE A 56 2.04 -13.11 -1.17
CA ILE A 56 1.70 -12.83 0.24
C ILE A 56 0.82 -13.92 0.84
N GLN A 57 1.04 -14.19 2.13
CA GLN A 57 0.16 -15.04 2.96
C GLN A 57 -0.98 -14.20 3.52
N ARG A 58 -2.10 -14.10 2.80
CA ARG A 58 -3.22 -13.21 3.16
C ARG A 58 -3.88 -13.57 4.50
N ASP A 59 -3.73 -14.80 4.94
CA ASP A 59 -4.25 -15.28 6.22
C ASP A 59 -3.52 -14.66 7.41
N ASP A 60 -2.34 -14.04 7.19
CA ASP A 60 -1.70 -13.17 8.19
C ASP A 60 -2.41 -11.82 8.29
N MET A 61 -3.60 -11.85 8.91
CA MET A 61 -4.46 -10.68 9.09
C MET A 61 -3.86 -9.61 10.01
N LYS A 62 -2.76 -9.90 10.72
CA LYS A 62 -2.05 -8.89 11.52
C LYS A 62 -1.24 -7.95 10.65
N ARG A 63 -0.76 -8.45 9.51
CA ARG A 63 0.03 -7.69 8.54
C ARG A 63 -0.79 -7.22 7.36
N PHE A 64 -1.66 -8.08 6.83
CA PHE A 64 -2.38 -7.83 5.60
C PHE A 64 -3.85 -7.52 5.89
N HIS A 65 -4.26 -6.29 5.62
CA HIS A 65 -5.63 -5.84 5.81
C HIS A 65 -6.38 -5.85 4.47
N ILE A 66 -7.42 -6.66 4.38
CA ILE A 66 -8.20 -6.82 3.14
C ILE A 66 -9.34 -5.79 3.10
N LEU A 67 -9.31 -4.92 2.08
CA LEU A 67 -10.21 -3.79 1.89
C LEU A 67 -11.34 -4.17 0.91
N ASN A 68 -12.23 -5.06 1.36
CA ASN A 68 -13.23 -5.72 0.51
C ASN A 68 -14.59 -5.02 0.41
N THR A 69 -14.89 -4.08 1.29
CA THR A 69 -16.20 -3.37 1.28
C THR A 69 -16.07 -2.02 0.56
N LEU A 70 -17.20 -1.48 0.10
CA LEU A 70 -17.20 -0.12 -0.48
C LEU A 70 -16.81 0.95 0.55
N PHE A 71 -17.05 0.70 1.85
CA PHE A 71 -16.61 1.58 2.93
C PHE A 71 -15.08 1.66 3.03
N ASN A 72 -14.35 0.63 2.58
CA ASN A 72 -12.89 0.62 2.61
C ASN A 72 -12.24 1.39 1.45
N LEU A 73 -13.00 1.92 0.50
CA LEU A 73 -12.42 2.68 -0.62
C LEU A 73 -11.79 4.00 -0.15
N THR A 74 -12.43 4.66 0.80
CA THR A 74 -11.91 5.89 1.43
C THR A 74 -10.66 5.59 2.26
N GLU A 75 -10.65 4.47 2.96
CA GLU A 75 -9.50 3.99 3.75
C GLU A 75 -8.30 3.64 2.85
N ALA A 76 -8.52 2.92 1.74
CA ALA A 76 -7.49 2.62 0.75
C ALA A 76 -6.86 3.91 0.20
N TYR A 77 -7.68 4.89 -0.16
CA TYR A 77 -7.17 6.17 -0.64
C TYR A 77 -6.40 6.93 0.44
N LEU A 78 -6.91 6.95 1.67
CA LEU A 78 -6.24 7.61 2.80
C LEU A 78 -4.87 6.99 3.08
N TYR A 79 -4.73 5.66 3.03
CA TYR A 79 -3.43 5.00 3.15
C TYR A 79 -2.45 5.47 2.07
N ALA A 80 -2.89 5.55 0.82
CA ALA A 80 -2.06 6.06 -0.26
C ALA A 80 -1.65 7.53 -0.02
N CYS A 81 -2.58 8.40 0.39
CA CYS A 81 -2.27 9.79 0.72
C CYS A 81 -1.24 9.93 1.85
N LEU A 82 -1.35 9.11 2.89
CA LEU A 82 -0.45 9.18 4.04
C LEU A 82 0.95 8.70 3.67
N VAL A 83 1.05 7.56 2.99
CA VAL A 83 2.34 7.03 2.53
C VAL A 83 3.00 8.01 1.57
N ASP A 84 2.26 8.57 0.62
CA ASP A 84 2.77 9.60 -0.31
C ASP A 84 3.21 10.88 0.43
N PHE A 85 2.43 11.34 1.41
CA PHE A 85 2.76 12.51 2.23
C PHE A 85 4.10 12.32 2.95
N PHE A 86 4.24 11.23 3.70
CA PHE A 86 5.44 11.01 4.52
C PHE A 86 6.67 10.70 3.66
N THR A 87 6.49 10.02 2.53
CA THR A 87 7.57 9.76 1.57
C THR A 87 8.17 11.05 1.02
N ASN A 88 7.32 12.02 0.68
CA ASN A 88 7.73 13.26 0.01
C ASN A 88 7.98 14.44 0.95
N CYS A 89 7.72 14.29 2.25
CA CYS A 89 7.91 15.35 3.24
C CYS A 89 9.34 15.33 3.78
N SER A 90 10.13 16.36 3.49
CA SER A 90 11.54 16.48 3.91
C SER A 90 11.78 16.45 5.42
N ARG A 91 10.73 16.60 6.25
CA ARG A 91 10.78 16.47 7.71
C ARG A 91 10.87 15.03 8.19
N TYR A 92 10.70 14.06 7.29
CA TYR A 92 10.72 12.65 7.62
C TYR A 92 11.79 11.94 6.79
N VAL A 93 12.47 11.01 7.46
CA VAL A 93 13.40 10.07 6.83
C VAL A 93 12.64 8.77 6.56
N ASN A 94 12.70 8.31 5.32
CA ASN A 94 12.14 7.03 4.90
C ASN A 94 12.93 5.88 5.54
N CYS A 95 12.22 4.94 6.16
CA CYS A 95 12.77 3.69 6.69
C CYS A 95 12.03 2.52 6.02
N ASP A 96 12.61 1.33 6.07
CA ASP A 96 12.03 0.14 5.39
C ASP A 96 10.60 -0.17 5.84
N THR A 97 10.25 0.13 7.09
CA THR A 97 8.94 -0.18 7.69
C THR A 97 8.25 1.04 8.29
N GLY A 98 8.53 2.24 7.78
CA GLY A 98 7.88 3.46 8.26
C GLY A 98 8.71 4.72 8.07
N TYR A 99 8.46 5.71 8.93
CA TYR A 99 9.05 7.04 8.82
C TYR A 99 9.57 7.50 10.17
N LYS A 100 10.76 8.10 10.17
CA LYS A 100 11.34 8.72 11.36
C LYS A 100 11.31 10.24 11.20
N HIS A 101 10.83 10.96 12.21
CA HIS A 101 10.99 12.41 12.24
C HIS A 101 12.47 12.77 12.41
N GLY A 102 12.96 13.69 11.58
CA GLY A 102 14.34 14.18 11.60
C GLY A 102 14.72 14.84 12.91
#